data_AF-A0A4Q5NHN5-F1
#
_entry.id   AF-A0A4Q5NHN5-F1
#
_cell.length_a   1.000
_cell.length_b   1.000
_cell.length_c   1.000
_cell.angle_alpha   90.00
_cell.angle_beta   90.00
_cell.angle_gamma   90.00
#
_symmetry.space_group_name_H-M   'P 1'
#
loop_
_entity.id
_entity.type
_entity.pdbx_description
1 polymer ?
#
loop_
_entity_poly.entity_id
_entity_poly.type
_entity_poly.pdbx_seq_one_letter_code
_entity_poly.pdbx_strand_id
1 'polypeptide(L)'
;MLTLHLDPGLLAAPNFAQNSDEAELLIARIQEWSSRIAKNQITVTRSADSDDILSAANAYPAFVPIKDMLDLFSIQHVYAARDVSRMVNTIVDRSQIAIDVLGSEISALSICDLQPAVLEGLSPVDLLSGSQRAHATVAHLHGSPIFLSSATCHPRAFQVRVVAEGKLSTFVGGEKHEADVKIDRAIFPLDCLEGAVGTISADDLYRHAASARDVHLAVAVRAAEISGAKLASLPGFSIGSEFLRTAVDAQAGPGGGFAAVALECCARIVIDDPKNELSAFKTREGDHKSRTSDSSLGYRSHITKSKAALRLMLWKKGGKIEFANVGEKQELEIENGSADGTYTTDYEA
;
A
#
# COMPACT_ATOMS: atom_id res chain seq x y z
N MET A 1 -0.46 2.92 -7.41
CA MET A 1 -1.17 3.10 -6.13
C MET A 1 -1.07 1.80 -5.36
N LEU A 2 -0.76 1.82 -4.06
CA LEU A 2 -0.81 0.63 -3.19
C LEU A 2 -2.21 0.03 -3.32
N THR A 3 -2.35 -1.15 -3.93
CA THR A 3 -3.67 -1.79 -4.12
C THR A 3 -3.78 -2.97 -3.20
N LEU A 4 -4.68 -2.88 -2.21
CA LEU A 4 -4.97 -3.95 -1.27
C LEU A 4 -6.14 -4.78 -1.82
N HIS A 5 -5.99 -6.10 -1.94
CA HIS A 5 -7.15 -6.98 -2.13
C HIS A 5 -7.74 -7.34 -0.78
N LEU A 6 -9.05 -7.14 -0.62
CA LEU A 6 -9.78 -7.33 0.62
C LEU A 6 -10.36 -8.74 0.69
N ASP A 7 -10.09 -9.40 1.80
CA ASP A 7 -10.74 -10.62 2.20
C ASP A 7 -12.13 -10.32 2.81
N PRO A 8 -13.23 -10.90 2.27
CA PRO A 8 -14.57 -10.68 2.80
C PRO A 8 -14.70 -11.06 4.27
N GLY A 9 -13.87 -11.97 4.79
CA GLY A 9 -13.82 -12.29 6.21
C GLY A 9 -13.58 -11.07 7.09
N LEU A 10 -12.73 -10.12 6.66
CA LEU A 10 -12.41 -8.92 7.44
C LEU A 10 -13.65 -8.08 7.77
N LEU A 11 -14.61 -8.10 6.86
CA LEU A 11 -15.84 -7.31 6.95
C LEU A 11 -16.98 -8.07 7.63
N ALA A 12 -16.78 -9.36 7.89
CA ALA A 12 -17.76 -10.24 8.51
C ALA A 12 -17.57 -10.34 10.03
N ALA A 13 -17.70 -9.21 10.74
CA ALA A 13 -17.83 -9.22 12.19
C ALA A 13 -19.10 -10.00 12.59
N PRO A 14 -19.08 -10.90 13.60
CA PRO A 14 -18.02 -11.17 14.58
C PRO A 14 -17.07 -12.34 14.24
N ASN A 15 -17.07 -12.89 13.03
CA ASN A 15 -16.60 -14.25 12.74
C ASN A 15 -15.14 -14.60 13.10
N PHE A 16 -14.33 -13.63 13.54
CA PHE A 16 -12.93 -13.83 13.95
C PHE A 16 -12.65 -13.54 15.43
N ALA A 17 -13.52 -12.83 16.14
CA ALA A 17 -13.26 -12.50 17.53
C ALA A 17 -13.78 -13.61 18.45
N GLN A 18 -12.90 -14.21 19.25
CA GLN A 18 -13.26 -15.18 20.28
C GLN A 18 -13.38 -14.54 21.67
N ASN A 19 -12.82 -13.35 21.85
CA ASN A 19 -12.78 -12.61 23.10
C ASN A 19 -12.79 -11.09 22.83
N SER A 20 -12.86 -10.30 23.91
CA SER A 20 -12.86 -8.83 23.83
C SER A 20 -11.63 -8.27 23.13
N ASP A 21 -10.44 -8.77 23.47
CA ASP A 21 -9.17 -8.24 22.97
C ASP A 21 -9.07 -8.42 21.45
N GLU A 22 -9.52 -9.56 20.93
CA GLU A 22 -9.60 -9.83 19.50
C GLU A 22 -10.64 -8.96 18.79
N ALA A 23 -11.78 -8.68 19.44
CA ALA A 23 -12.79 -7.78 18.91
C ALA A 23 -12.28 -6.33 18.82
N GLU A 24 -11.58 -5.85 19.85
CA GLU A 24 -10.96 -4.53 19.86
C GLU A 24 -9.88 -4.41 18.77
N LEU A 25 -9.03 -5.44 18.61
CA LEU A 25 -8.04 -5.49 17.55
C LEU A 25 -8.67 -5.45 16.15
N LEU A 26 -9.76 -6.18 15.95
CA LEU A 26 -10.52 -6.16 14.70
C LEU A 26 -11.07 -4.74 14.41
N ILE A 27 -11.66 -4.09 15.42
CA ILE A 27 -12.20 -2.73 15.27
C ILE A 27 -11.09 -1.72 14.98
N ALA A 28 -9.95 -1.81 15.66
CA ALA A 28 -8.80 -0.95 15.41
C ALA A 28 -8.30 -1.06 13.96
N ARG A 29 -8.22 -2.29 13.42
CA ARG A 29 -7.87 -2.54 12.01
C ARG A 29 -8.91 -1.94 11.06
N ILE A 30 -10.20 -2.16 11.30
CA ILE A 30 -11.28 -1.56 10.50
C ILE A 30 -11.17 -0.03 10.49
N GLN A 31 -10.87 0.58 11.65
CA GLN A 31 -10.70 2.02 11.78
C GLN A 31 -9.49 2.54 11.01
N GLU A 32 -8.34 1.87 11.12
CA GLU A 32 -7.12 2.22 10.38
C GLU A 32 -7.39 2.19 8.87
N TRP A 33 -7.90 1.07 8.35
CA TRP A 33 -8.15 0.92 6.92
C TRP A 33 -9.21 1.89 6.42
N SER A 34 -10.34 2.05 7.14
CA SER A 34 -11.37 3.02 6.79
C SER A 34 -10.81 4.45 6.72
N SER A 35 -9.95 4.85 7.66
CA SER A 35 -9.30 6.17 7.67
C SER A 35 -8.40 6.37 6.47
N ARG A 36 -7.56 5.37 6.14
CA ARG A 36 -6.65 5.41 4.99
C ARG A 36 -7.43 5.46 3.67
N ILE A 37 -8.45 4.63 3.49
CA ILE A 37 -9.32 4.65 2.29
C ILE A 37 -10.07 5.97 2.17
N ALA A 38 -10.58 6.51 3.28
CA ALA A 38 -11.30 7.79 3.28
C ALA A 38 -10.43 8.95 2.76
N LYS A 39 -9.14 8.93 3.09
CA LYS A 39 -8.11 9.88 2.65
C LYS A 39 -7.51 9.54 1.26
N ASN A 40 -8.11 8.59 0.53
CA ASN A 40 -7.62 8.04 -0.74
C ASN A 40 -6.17 7.55 -0.65
N GLN A 41 -5.78 7.02 0.52
CA GLN A 41 -4.38 6.70 0.79
C GLN A 41 -3.88 5.44 0.09
N ILE A 42 -4.82 4.60 -0.30
CA ILE A 42 -4.66 3.24 -0.77
C ILE A 42 -5.79 2.95 -1.76
N THR A 43 -5.55 2.13 -2.78
CA THR A 43 -6.63 1.47 -3.53
C THR A 43 -7.04 0.24 -2.75
N VAL A 44 -8.33 -0.03 -2.68
CA VAL A 44 -8.82 -1.32 -2.18
C VAL A 44 -9.60 -1.97 -3.29
N THR A 45 -9.38 -3.27 -3.48
CA THR A 45 -10.12 -4.12 -4.40
C THR A 45 -10.79 -5.25 -3.63
N ARG A 46 -11.89 -5.79 -4.14
CA ARG A 46 -12.58 -6.95 -3.59
C ARG A 46 -13.04 -7.87 -4.71
N SER A 47 -13.29 -9.14 -4.41
CA SER A 47 -13.86 -10.07 -5.39
C SER A 47 -15.25 -9.61 -5.82
N ALA A 48 -15.63 -9.88 -7.07
CA ALA A 48 -16.91 -9.45 -7.65
C ALA A 48 -18.14 -9.93 -6.85
N ASP A 49 -18.04 -11.08 -6.21
CA ASP A 49 -19.08 -11.74 -5.42
C ASP A 49 -19.05 -11.39 -3.92
N SER A 50 -18.17 -10.49 -3.48
CA SER A 50 -17.99 -10.18 -2.06
C SER A 50 -19.27 -9.68 -1.39
N ASP A 51 -20.08 -8.89 -2.08
CA ASP A 51 -21.33 -8.35 -1.50
C ASP A 51 -22.35 -9.47 -1.28
N ASP A 52 -22.43 -10.41 -2.22
CA ASP A 52 -23.32 -11.57 -2.13
C ASP A 52 -22.89 -12.49 -0.98
N ILE A 53 -21.58 -12.74 -0.85
CA ILE A 53 -21.01 -13.55 0.25
C ILE A 53 -21.31 -12.90 1.60
N LEU A 54 -21.05 -11.61 1.74
CA LEU A 54 -21.30 -10.88 2.99
C LEU A 54 -22.79 -10.84 3.33
N SER A 55 -23.65 -10.64 2.33
CA SER A 55 -25.10 -10.64 2.52
C SER A 55 -25.61 -12.02 2.94
N ALA A 56 -25.16 -13.09 2.29
CA ALA A 56 -25.50 -14.47 2.62
C ALA A 56 -25.04 -14.86 4.04
N ALA A 57 -23.93 -14.30 4.50
CA ALA A 57 -23.41 -14.49 5.86
C ALA A 57 -24.11 -13.62 6.93
N ASN A 58 -25.14 -12.84 6.58
CA ASN A 58 -25.74 -11.80 7.44
C ASN A 58 -24.71 -10.79 7.99
N ALA A 59 -23.60 -10.61 7.28
CA ALA A 59 -22.52 -9.68 7.61
C ALA A 59 -22.71 -8.30 6.97
N TYR A 60 -23.59 -8.18 5.97
CA TYR A 60 -23.86 -6.91 5.29
C TYR A 60 -25.37 -6.69 5.06
N PRO A 61 -25.91 -5.49 5.38
CA PRO A 61 -25.23 -4.35 6.02
C PRO A 61 -24.87 -4.64 7.49
N ALA A 62 -23.68 -4.21 7.90
CA ALA A 62 -22.99 -4.73 9.09
C ALA A 62 -23.55 -4.29 10.46
N PHE A 63 -24.62 -3.49 10.53
CA PHE A 63 -25.03 -2.86 11.79
C PHE A 63 -25.45 -3.84 12.89
N VAL A 64 -26.37 -4.77 12.59
CA VAL A 64 -26.87 -5.76 13.55
C VAL A 64 -25.76 -6.68 14.06
N PRO A 65 -24.98 -7.35 13.19
CA PRO A 65 -23.94 -8.27 13.67
C PRO A 65 -22.82 -7.54 14.44
N ILE A 66 -22.48 -6.31 14.07
CA ILE A 66 -21.55 -5.47 14.85
C ILE A 66 -22.14 -5.16 16.23
N LYS A 67 -23.40 -4.75 16.31
CA LYS A 67 -24.05 -4.46 17.61
C LYS A 67 -24.02 -5.70 18.50
N ASP A 68 -24.39 -6.86 17.95
CA ASP A 68 -24.42 -8.12 18.68
C ASP A 68 -23.02 -8.53 19.14
N MET A 69 -21.99 -8.30 18.32
CA MET A 69 -20.57 -8.49 18.71
C MET A 69 -20.18 -7.61 19.89
N LEU A 70 -20.48 -6.31 19.83
CA LEU A 70 -20.12 -5.35 20.89
C LEU A 70 -20.83 -5.68 22.21
N ASP A 71 -22.09 -6.13 22.13
CA ASP A 71 -22.87 -6.59 23.28
C ASP A 71 -22.29 -7.90 23.85
N LEU A 72 -21.97 -8.87 22.99
CA LEU A 72 -21.40 -10.17 23.36
C LEU A 72 -20.08 -10.01 24.14
N PHE A 73 -19.19 -9.14 23.67
CA PHE A 73 -17.90 -8.89 24.31
C PHE A 73 -17.93 -7.77 25.36
N SER A 74 -19.09 -7.17 25.63
CA SER A 74 -19.27 -6.10 26.61
C SER A 74 -18.38 -4.85 26.36
N ILE A 75 -18.11 -4.52 25.10
CA ILE A 75 -17.28 -3.38 24.66
C ILE A 75 -18.10 -2.24 24.04
N GLN A 76 -19.42 -2.28 24.15
CA GLN A 76 -20.34 -1.24 23.68
C GLN A 76 -20.20 0.10 24.42
N HIS A 77 -19.51 0.12 25.57
CA HIS A 77 -19.17 1.32 26.30
C HIS A 77 -17.94 2.06 25.73
N VAL A 78 -17.12 1.36 24.94
CA VAL A 78 -15.94 1.90 24.25
C VAL A 78 -16.29 2.29 22.81
N TYR A 79 -17.03 1.41 22.12
CA TYR A 79 -17.34 1.58 20.70
C TYR A 79 -18.84 1.67 20.44
N ALA A 80 -19.23 2.61 19.58
CA ALA A 80 -20.61 2.70 19.10
C ALA A 80 -20.78 1.87 17.82
N ALA A 81 -21.78 0.95 17.82
CA ALA A 81 -22.07 0.10 16.67
C ALA A 81 -22.27 0.87 15.35
N ARG A 82 -22.85 2.07 15.42
CA ARG A 82 -23.06 2.95 14.25
C ARG A 82 -21.75 3.43 13.64
N ASP A 83 -20.73 3.70 14.44
CA ASP A 83 -19.46 4.21 13.95
C ASP A 83 -18.67 3.08 13.30
N VAL A 84 -18.61 1.90 13.95
CA VAL A 84 -17.97 0.70 13.36
C VAL A 84 -18.67 0.28 12.06
N SER A 85 -20.00 0.28 12.03
CA SER A 85 -20.75 -0.01 10.80
C SER A 85 -20.50 1.01 9.69
N ARG A 86 -20.35 2.30 10.00
CA ARG A 86 -19.98 3.33 9.02
C ARG A 86 -18.59 3.08 8.44
N MET A 87 -17.64 2.64 9.27
CA MET A 87 -16.28 2.32 8.84
C MET A 87 -16.26 1.11 7.89
N VAL A 88 -16.96 0.03 8.23
CA VAL A 88 -17.12 -1.15 7.35
C VAL A 88 -17.75 -0.77 6.01
N ASN A 89 -18.86 -0.02 6.04
CA ASN A 89 -19.52 0.41 4.81
C ASN A 89 -18.63 1.33 3.97
N THR A 90 -17.83 2.21 4.60
CA THR A 90 -16.85 3.04 3.89
C THR A 90 -15.82 2.20 3.13
N ILE A 91 -15.36 1.09 3.73
CA ILE A 91 -14.43 0.17 3.08
C ILE A 91 -15.11 -0.50 1.88
N VAL A 92 -16.32 -1.04 2.04
CA VAL A 92 -17.08 -1.69 0.96
C VAL A 92 -17.38 -0.72 -0.17
N ASP A 93 -17.97 0.43 0.13
CA ASP A 93 -18.45 1.41 -0.85
C ASP A 93 -17.31 2.03 -1.68
N ARG A 94 -16.10 2.12 -1.10
CA ARG A 94 -14.92 2.68 -1.78
C ARG A 94 -14.00 1.61 -2.38
N SER A 95 -14.28 0.34 -2.14
CA SER A 95 -13.54 -0.75 -2.78
C SER A 95 -13.97 -0.91 -4.25
N GLN A 96 -12.99 -1.19 -5.10
CA GLN A 96 -13.22 -1.47 -6.52
C GLN A 96 -13.30 -2.98 -6.74
N ILE A 97 -13.88 -3.42 -7.85
CA ILE A 97 -13.90 -4.85 -8.19
C ILE A 97 -12.52 -5.27 -8.69
N ALA A 98 -12.00 -6.38 -8.16
CA ALA A 98 -10.65 -6.85 -8.41
C ALA A 98 -10.40 -7.14 -9.89
N ILE A 99 -11.31 -7.85 -10.56
CA ILE A 99 -11.13 -8.17 -11.98
C ILE A 99 -11.08 -6.92 -12.88
N ASP A 100 -11.75 -5.83 -12.50
CA ASP A 100 -11.76 -4.57 -13.26
C ASP A 100 -10.43 -3.81 -13.12
N VAL A 101 -9.80 -3.89 -11.94
CA VAL A 101 -8.57 -3.16 -11.61
C VAL A 101 -7.31 -3.97 -11.91
N LEU A 102 -7.35 -5.26 -11.60
CA LEU A 102 -6.22 -6.19 -11.67
C LEU A 102 -6.23 -7.02 -12.97
N GLY A 103 -7.31 -6.97 -13.74
CA GLY A 103 -7.49 -7.69 -15.00
C GLY A 103 -7.76 -9.19 -14.84
N SER A 104 -7.60 -9.74 -13.63
CA SER A 104 -7.83 -11.14 -13.35
C SER A 104 -8.21 -11.39 -11.88
N GLU A 105 -9.00 -12.43 -11.63
CA GLU A 105 -9.32 -12.93 -10.28
C GLU A 105 -9.60 -14.43 -10.29
N ILE A 106 -9.46 -15.11 -9.15
CA ILE A 106 -9.86 -16.52 -9.02
C ILE A 106 -11.37 -16.57 -8.80
N SER A 107 -12.12 -17.06 -9.80
CA SER A 107 -13.59 -17.16 -9.73
C SER A 107 -14.08 -18.42 -9.03
N ALA A 108 -13.30 -19.50 -9.07
CA ALA A 108 -13.66 -20.76 -8.42
C ALA A 108 -12.42 -21.51 -7.96
N LEU A 109 -12.56 -22.27 -6.88
CA LEU A 109 -11.53 -23.15 -6.33
C LEU A 109 -12.05 -24.58 -6.28
N SER A 110 -11.25 -25.53 -6.74
CA SER A 110 -11.47 -26.96 -6.52
C SER A 110 -10.65 -27.48 -5.34
N ILE A 111 -9.47 -26.91 -5.12
CA ILE A 111 -8.55 -27.25 -4.02
C ILE A 111 -7.98 -25.93 -3.50
N CYS A 112 -7.93 -25.78 -2.17
CA CYS A 112 -7.20 -24.69 -1.51
C CYS A 112 -6.68 -25.18 -0.16
N ASP A 113 -5.36 -25.18 -0.01
CA ASP A 113 -4.65 -25.46 1.23
C ASP A 113 -3.83 -24.23 1.62
N LEU A 114 -4.01 -23.78 2.86
CA LEU A 114 -3.34 -22.61 3.43
C LEU A 114 -2.44 -23.09 4.55
N GLN A 115 -1.16 -22.72 4.49
CA GLN A 115 -0.16 -23.11 5.48
C GLN A 115 0.53 -21.86 6.06
N PRO A 116 0.31 -21.50 7.34
CA PRO A 116 -0.55 -22.20 8.31
C PRO A 116 -2.04 -22.10 7.98
N ALA A 117 -2.87 -22.92 8.63
CA ALA A 117 -4.33 -22.97 8.46
C ALA A 117 -5.02 -21.74 9.09
N VAL A 118 -4.81 -20.58 8.48
CA VAL A 118 -5.19 -19.27 9.02
C VAL A 118 -6.69 -18.95 8.94
N LEU A 119 -7.50 -19.80 8.30
CA LEU A 119 -8.95 -19.62 8.18
C LEU A 119 -9.76 -20.65 8.98
N GLU A 120 -9.11 -21.35 9.92
CA GLU A 120 -9.79 -22.34 10.76
C GLU A 120 -10.87 -21.66 11.63
N GLY A 121 -12.09 -22.23 11.64
CA GLY A 121 -13.23 -21.70 12.39
C GLY A 121 -14.09 -20.66 11.65
N LEU A 122 -13.69 -20.23 10.45
CA LEU A 122 -14.48 -19.27 9.67
C LEU A 122 -15.79 -19.90 9.17
N SER A 123 -16.90 -19.23 9.47
CA SER A 123 -18.25 -19.65 9.04
C SER A 123 -19.06 -18.42 8.60
N PRO A 124 -20.07 -18.57 7.73
CA PRO A 124 -20.49 -19.80 7.04
C PRO A 124 -19.51 -20.25 5.93
N VAL A 125 -19.78 -21.42 5.32
CA VAL A 125 -18.92 -22.02 4.27
C VAL A 125 -18.70 -21.08 3.08
N ASP A 126 -19.69 -20.26 2.73
CA ASP A 126 -19.56 -19.28 1.64
C ASP A 126 -18.53 -18.20 1.96
N LEU A 127 -18.46 -17.77 3.22
CA LEU A 127 -17.46 -16.82 3.68
C LEU A 127 -16.05 -17.43 3.66
N LEU A 128 -15.91 -18.68 4.15
CA LEU A 128 -14.66 -19.43 4.06
C LEU A 128 -14.20 -19.56 2.60
N SER A 129 -15.10 -19.91 1.69
CA SER A 129 -14.81 -20.04 0.27
C SER A 129 -14.40 -18.70 -0.36
N GLY A 130 -15.06 -17.60 0.03
CA GLY A 130 -14.70 -16.24 -0.37
C GLY A 130 -13.30 -15.85 0.09
N SER A 131 -12.98 -16.07 1.38
CA SER A 131 -11.66 -15.80 1.94
C SER A 131 -10.57 -16.63 1.26
N GLN A 132 -10.81 -17.91 1.00
CA GLN A 132 -9.88 -18.76 0.25
C GLN A 132 -9.66 -18.25 -1.19
N ARG A 133 -10.71 -17.82 -1.89
CA ARG A 133 -10.59 -17.21 -3.23
C ARG A 133 -9.79 -15.92 -3.20
N ALA A 134 -9.98 -15.08 -2.18
CA ALA A 134 -9.19 -13.88 -2.00
C ALA A 134 -7.70 -14.24 -1.88
N HIS A 135 -7.32 -15.17 -1.00
CA HIS A 135 -5.93 -15.63 -0.83
C HIS A 135 -5.34 -16.24 -2.11
N ALA A 136 -6.12 -17.02 -2.86
CA ALA A 136 -5.67 -17.59 -4.11
C ALA A 136 -5.48 -16.52 -5.20
N THR A 137 -6.38 -15.54 -5.29
CA THR A 137 -6.26 -14.39 -6.20
C THR A 137 -4.98 -13.61 -5.94
N VAL A 138 -4.76 -13.30 -4.68
CA VAL A 138 -3.55 -12.69 -4.13
C VAL A 138 -2.29 -13.47 -4.53
N ALA A 139 -2.27 -14.78 -4.31
CA ALA A 139 -1.14 -15.65 -4.63
C ALA A 139 -0.88 -15.74 -6.15
N HIS A 140 -1.94 -15.75 -6.96
CA HIS A 140 -1.84 -15.81 -8.41
C HIS A 140 -1.16 -14.56 -8.98
N LEU A 141 -1.55 -13.39 -8.48
CA LEU A 141 -1.10 -12.07 -8.94
C LEU A 141 0.34 -11.69 -8.52
N HIS A 142 1.13 -12.64 -7.99
CA HIS A 142 2.49 -12.41 -7.48
C HIS A 142 3.35 -11.56 -8.43
N GLY A 143 3.89 -10.47 -7.90
CA GLY A 143 4.54 -9.38 -8.64
C GLY A 143 3.83 -8.04 -8.44
N SER A 144 2.52 -8.07 -8.14
CA SER A 144 1.78 -6.92 -7.66
C SER A 144 1.84 -6.84 -6.14
N PRO A 145 2.20 -5.68 -5.57
CA PRO A 145 2.32 -5.56 -4.15
C PRO A 145 0.90 -5.49 -3.55
N ILE A 146 0.75 -6.13 -2.39
CA ILE A 146 -0.20 -5.76 -1.32
C ILE A 146 -1.54 -6.51 -1.30
N PHE A 147 -1.68 -7.39 -0.31
CA PHE A 147 -2.82 -8.27 -0.21
C PHE A 147 -3.25 -8.42 1.26
N LEU A 148 -4.49 -8.03 1.57
CA LEU A 148 -5.10 -8.16 2.90
C LEU A 148 -5.95 -9.41 2.94
N SER A 149 -5.31 -10.49 3.36
CA SER A 149 -6.05 -11.62 3.90
C SER A 149 -6.51 -11.27 5.32
N SER A 150 -7.78 -11.53 5.66
CA SER A 150 -8.34 -11.34 6.99
C SER A 150 -7.99 -12.51 7.91
N ALA A 151 -6.99 -13.29 7.55
CA ALA A 151 -6.69 -14.49 8.26
C ALA A 151 -5.98 -14.11 9.54
N THR A 152 -6.83 -13.93 10.55
CA THR A 152 -6.62 -14.05 11.99
C THR A 152 -6.44 -12.75 12.79
N CYS A 153 -7.19 -12.73 13.87
CA CYS A 153 -6.79 -12.35 15.22
C CYS A 153 -5.47 -13.00 15.74
N HIS A 154 -4.69 -13.72 14.91
CA HIS A 154 -3.39 -14.26 15.27
C HIS A 154 -2.28 -13.34 14.75
N PRO A 155 -1.65 -12.53 15.62
CA PRO A 155 -0.59 -11.59 15.26
C PRO A 155 0.75 -12.27 14.88
N ARG A 156 0.73 -13.45 14.23
CA ARG A 156 1.92 -14.32 14.10
C ARG A 156 2.11 -15.02 12.75
N ALA A 157 1.17 -14.97 11.82
CA ALA A 157 1.36 -15.58 10.50
C ALA A 157 2.05 -14.61 9.53
N PHE A 158 3.38 -14.51 9.62
CA PHE A 158 4.18 -13.65 8.74
C PHE A 158 4.15 -14.09 7.28
N GLN A 159 3.77 -15.34 6.98
CA GLN A 159 3.76 -15.89 5.63
C GLN A 159 2.73 -17.01 5.56
N VAL A 160 1.87 -16.99 4.54
CA VAL A 160 0.89 -18.04 4.24
C VAL A 160 1.24 -18.64 2.89
N ARG A 161 1.58 -19.93 2.84
CA ARG A 161 1.69 -20.66 1.58
C ARG A 161 0.29 -21.06 1.12
N VAL A 162 -0.04 -20.69 -0.10
CA VAL A 162 -1.29 -20.99 -0.78
C VAL A 162 -1.01 -22.04 -1.84
N VAL A 163 -1.57 -23.23 -1.65
CA VAL A 163 -1.60 -24.30 -2.66
C VAL A 163 -3.03 -24.45 -3.15
N ALA A 164 -3.29 -24.04 -4.38
CA ALA A 164 -4.65 -23.98 -4.91
C ALA A 164 -4.76 -24.43 -6.37
N GLU A 165 -5.90 -25.03 -6.70
CA GLU A 165 -6.32 -25.34 -8.06
C GLU A 165 -7.72 -24.75 -8.29
N GLY A 166 -7.96 -24.17 -9.46
CA GLY A 166 -9.21 -23.49 -9.71
C GLY A 166 -9.35 -22.87 -11.10
N LYS A 167 -10.32 -21.96 -11.21
CA LYS A 167 -10.60 -21.18 -12.42
C LYS A 167 -10.16 -19.74 -12.22
N LEU A 168 -9.29 -19.27 -13.10
CA LEU A 168 -8.93 -17.86 -13.24
C LEU A 168 -9.90 -17.22 -14.22
N SER A 169 -10.52 -16.11 -13.82
CA SER A 169 -11.33 -15.27 -14.70
C SER A 169 -10.52 -14.05 -15.15
N THR A 170 -10.59 -13.71 -16.43
CA THR A 170 -10.00 -12.50 -17.02
C THR A 170 -11.00 -11.83 -17.96
N PHE A 171 -10.84 -10.52 -18.19
CA PHE A 171 -11.58 -9.81 -19.24
C PHE A 171 -10.66 -9.44 -20.40
N VAL A 172 -11.03 -9.84 -21.62
CA VAL A 172 -10.34 -9.47 -22.85
C VAL A 172 -11.37 -8.94 -23.84
N GLY A 173 -11.25 -7.66 -24.24
CA GLY A 173 -12.20 -7.05 -25.18
C GLY A 173 -13.64 -6.96 -24.65
N GLY A 174 -13.84 -6.98 -23.33
CA GLY A 174 -15.17 -6.97 -22.70
C GLY A 174 -15.82 -8.35 -22.54
N GLU A 175 -15.16 -9.42 -23.01
CA GLU A 175 -15.61 -10.80 -22.80
C GLU A 175 -14.88 -11.44 -21.62
N LYS A 176 -15.62 -12.20 -20.81
CA LYS A 176 -15.06 -12.96 -19.69
C LYS A 176 -14.48 -14.27 -20.22
N HIS A 177 -13.21 -14.52 -19.93
CA HIS A 177 -12.53 -15.78 -20.22
C HIS A 177 -12.19 -16.51 -18.92
N GLU A 178 -12.26 -17.84 -18.94
CA GLU A 178 -11.87 -18.68 -17.81
C GLU A 178 -10.79 -19.68 -18.21
N ALA A 179 -9.79 -19.86 -17.34
CA ALA A 179 -8.68 -20.80 -17.54
C ALA A 179 -8.40 -21.58 -16.26
N ASP A 180 -7.95 -22.83 -16.41
CA ASP A 180 -7.46 -23.62 -15.28
C ASP A 180 -6.13 -23.06 -14.78
N VAL A 181 -6.00 -22.93 -13.46
CA VAL A 181 -4.79 -22.40 -12.82
C VAL A 181 -4.37 -23.29 -11.65
N LYS A 182 -3.04 -23.43 -11.50
CA LYS A 182 -2.40 -24.04 -10.34
C LYS A 182 -1.52 -23.01 -9.66
N ILE A 183 -1.67 -22.89 -8.35
CA ILE A 183 -0.98 -21.91 -7.51
C ILE A 183 -0.26 -22.68 -6.42
N ASP A 184 1.03 -22.41 -6.25
CA ASP A 184 1.82 -22.85 -5.10
C ASP A 184 2.78 -21.71 -4.76
N ARG A 185 2.31 -20.78 -3.92
CA ARG A 185 3.03 -19.54 -3.64
C ARG A 185 2.81 -19.08 -2.23
N ALA A 186 3.83 -18.44 -1.68
CA ALA A 186 3.70 -17.74 -0.42
C ALA A 186 3.16 -16.33 -0.61
N ILE A 187 2.29 -15.91 0.30
CA ILE A 187 1.73 -14.58 0.41
C ILE A 187 2.00 -14.07 1.82
N PHE A 188 1.93 -12.75 1.98
CA PHE A 188 2.19 -12.10 3.26
C PHE A 188 0.96 -11.25 3.62
N PRO A 189 0.07 -11.76 4.48
CA PRO A 189 -1.03 -10.96 5.01
C PRO A 189 -0.47 -9.74 5.74
N LEU A 190 -1.09 -8.58 5.55
CA LEU A 190 -0.70 -7.35 6.27
C LEU A 190 -1.69 -7.09 7.41
N ASP A 191 -1.18 -7.05 8.63
CA ASP A 191 -1.98 -6.67 9.81
C ASP A 191 -2.27 -5.16 9.84
N CYS A 192 -1.26 -4.37 9.50
CA CYS A 192 -1.29 -2.91 9.37
C CYS A 192 -0.31 -2.49 8.26
N LEU A 193 -0.34 -1.21 7.86
CA LEU A 193 0.57 -0.73 6.83
C LEU A 193 2.04 -0.78 7.26
N GLU A 194 2.32 -0.69 8.55
CA GLU A 194 3.68 -0.79 9.11
C GLU A 194 4.23 -2.22 8.97
N GLY A 195 3.38 -3.25 9.00
CA GLY A 195 3.74 -4.64 8.73
C GLY A 195 4.15 -4.88 7.26
N ALA A 196 3.88 -3.92 6.38
CA ALA A 196 4.33 -3.98 4.99
C ALA A 196 5.85 -3.79 4.86
N VAL A 197 6.49 -3.15 5.85
CA VAL A 197 7.94 -2.94 5.91
C VAL A 197 8.65 -4.27 6.10
N GLY A 198 9.51 -4.64 5.16
CA GLY A 198 10.22 -5.93 5.15
C GLY A 198 9.48 -7.05 4.42
N THR A 199 8.18 -6.86 4.16
CA THR A 199 7.36 -7.76 3.36
C THR A 199 7.35 -7.35 1.89
N ILE A 200 7.26 -6.05 1.63
CA ILE A 200 7.23 -5.49 0.27
C ILE A 200 8.61 -4.94 -0.06
N SER A 201 9.17 -5.39 -1.19
CA SER A 201 10.40 -4.84 -1.75
C SER A 201 10.19 -3.38 -2.17
N ALA A 202 10.97 -2.46 -1.60
CA ALA A 202 10.97 -1.07 -2.04
C ALA A 202 11.31 -0.92 -3.54
N ASP A 203 12.16 -1.79 -4.09
CA ASP A 203 12.47 -1.82 -5.53
C ASP A 203 11.23 -2.18 -6.35
N ASP A 204 10.42 -3.13 -5.89
CA ASP A 204 9.20 -3.54 -6.59
C ASP A 204 8.13 -2.45 -6.53
N LEU A 205 7.99 -1.77 -5.38
CA LEU A 205 7.12 -0.59 -5.26
C LEU A 205 7.55 0.51 -6.24
N TYR A 206 8.86 0.80 -6.30
CA TYR A 206 9.37 1.83 -7.19
C TYR A 206 9.25 1.45 -8.67
N ARG A 207 9.47 0.18 -9.01
CA ARG A 207 9.34 -0.34 -10.38
C ARG A 207 7.92 -0.20 -10.94
N HIS A 208 6.90 -0.22 -10.08
CA HIS A 208 5.49 -0.10 -10.48
C HIS A 208 4.88 1.25 -10.10
N ALA A 209 5.69 2.23 -9.69
CA ALA A 209 5.18 3.53 -9.29
C ALA A 209 4.57 4.27 -10.48
N ALA A 210 3.29 4.65 -10.39
CA ALA A 210 2.57 5.37 -11.43
C ALA A 210 2.19 6.80 -11.00
N SER A 211 2.53 7.17 -9.76
CA SER A 211 2.17 8.45 -9.17
C SER A 211 3.23 8.92 -8.17
N ALA A 212 3.23 10.22 -7.84
CA ALA A 212 4.07 10.80 -6.78
C ALA A 212 3.88 10.08 -5.43
N ARG A 213 2.65 9.62 -5.16
CA ARG A 213 2.29 8.83 -3.98
C ARG A 213 2.99 7.47 -3.93
N ASP A 214 3.08 6.79 -5.07
CA ASP A 214 3.75 5.48 -5.15
C ASP A 214 5.26 5.63 -4.94
N VAL A 215 5.83 6.68 -5.53
CA VAL A 215 7.23 7.04 -5.30
C VAL A 215 7.46 7.34 -3.82
N HIS A 216 6.58 8.13 -3.19
CA HIS A 216 6.68 8.45 -1.77
C HIS A 216 6.72 7.18 -0.92
N LEU A 217 5.77 6.28 -1.13
CA LEU A 217 5.74 5.01 -0.40
C LEU A 217 7.01 4.18 -0.64
N ALA A 218 7.45 4.05 -1.88
CA ALA A 218 8.68 3.30 -2.19
C ALA A 218 9.91 3.89 -1.48
N VAL A 219 10.05 5.22 -1.48
CA VAL A 219 11.13 5.93 -0.78
C VAL A 219 11.03 5.73 0.73
N ALA A 220 9.82 5.82 1.30
CA ALA A 220 9.59 5.62 2.73
C ALA A 220 9.93 4.17 3.16
N VAL A 221 9.48 3.17 2.41
CA VAL A 221 9.82 1.76 2.69
C VAL A 221 11.34 1.55 2.57
N ARG A 222 11.99 2.08 1.53
CA ARG A 222 13.45 2.00 1.41
C ARG A 222 14.18 2.68 2.57
N ALA A 223 13.70 3.83 3.01
CA ALA A 223 14.27 4.57 4.14
C ALA A 223 14.16 3.77 5.45
N ALA A 224 13.00 3.14 5.68
CA ALA A 224 12.78 2.24 6.81
C ALA A 224 13.71 1.00 6.74
N GLU A 225 13.85 0.37 5.57
CA GLU A 225 14.78 -0.75 5.34
C GLU A 225 16.22 -0.39 5.67
N ILE A 226 16.71 0.77 5.21
CA ILE A 226 18.11 1.20 5.42
C ILE A 226 18.36 1.56 6.89
N SER A 227 17.43 2.27 7.53
CA SER A 227 17.61 2.77 8.90
C SER A 227 17.23 1.77 9.99
N GLY A 228 16.43 0.74 9.65
CA GLY A 228 15.78 -0.15 10.63
C GLY A 228 14.63 0.53 11.40
N ALA A 229 14.23 1.75 11.01
CA ALA A 229 13.17 2.50 11.67
C ALA A 229 11.77 2.07 11.20
N LYS A 230 10.74 2.38 11.99
CA LYS A 230 9.34 2.21 11.57
C LYS A 230 8.95 3.31 10.59
N LEU A 231 8.03 3.06 9.64
CA LEU A 231 7.52 4.08 8.71
C LEU A 231 7.02 5.34 9.42
N ALA A 232 6.25 5.16 10.50
CA ALA A 232 5.72 6.25 11.32
C ALA A 232 6.79 7.13 12.00
N SER A 233 8.02 6.63 12.14
CA SER A 233 9.13 7.37 12.73
C SER A 233 10.01 8.10 11.73
N LEU A 234 9.75 7.94 10.42
CA LEU A 234 10.53 8.59 9.38
C LEU A 234 10.22 10.09 9.31
N PRO A 235 11.24 10.95 9.06
CA PRO A 235 11.02 12.35 8.77
C PRO A 235 10.06 12.55 7.60
N GLY A 236 9.14 13.51 7.73
CA GLY A 236 8.20 13.83 6.67
C GLY A 236 8.90 14.42 5.43
N PHE A 237 8.52 13.93 4.25
CA PHE A 237 9.00 14.43 2.97
C PHE A 237 7.86 14.41 1.93
N SER A 238 8.08 15.03 0.78
CA SER A 238 7.13 15.03 -0.34
C SER A 238 7.82 14.74 -1.67
N ILE A 239 7.00 14.33 -2.65
CA ILE A 239 7.41 14.12 -4.04
C ILE A 239 6.74 15.21 -4.88
N GLY A 240 7.53 16.04 -5.54
CA GLY A 240 7.04 17.10 -6.41
C GLY A 240 6.34 16.54 -7.66
N SER A 241 5.42 17.33 -8.22
CA SER A 241 4.61 16.95 -9.39
C SER A 241 5.43 16.48 -10.60
N GLU A 242 6.59 17.08 -10.82
CA GLU A 242 7.47 16.77 -11.96
C GLU A 242 8.45 15.63 -11.70
N PHE A 243 8.53 15.13 -10.47
CA PHE A 243 9.55 14.17 -10.07
C PHE A 243 9.47 12.89 -10.90
N LEU A 244 8.28 12.30 -10.98
CA LEU A 244 8.11 11.01 -11.64
C LEU A 244 8.41 11.09 -13.14
N ARG A 245 7.86 12.11 -13.83
CA ARG A 245 8.07 12.32 -15.26
C ARG A 245 9.56 12.49 -15.56
N THR A 246 10.22 13.41 -14.88
CA THR A 246 11.65 13.70 -15.11
C THR A 246 12.56 12.54 -14.70
N ALA A 247 12.19 11.76 -13.67
CA ALA A 247 12.89 10.52 -13.34
C ALA A 247 12.78 9.48 -14.47
N VAL A 248 11.60 9.29 -15.06
CA VAL A 248 11.42 8.40 -16.22
C VAL A 248 12.25 8.86 -17.41
N ASP A 249 12.19 10.15 -17.75
CA ASP A 249 12.97 10.75 -18.84
C ASP A 249 14.48 10.49 -18.65
N ALA A 250 14.97 10.56 -17.41
CA ALA A 250 16.36 10.32 -17.04
C ALA A 250 16.74 8.84 -16.82
N GLN A 251 15.86 7.87 -17.11
CA GLN A 251 16.02 6.44 -16.78
C GLN A 251 16.27 6.16 -15.28
N ALA A 252 15.89 7.11 -14.42
CA ALA A 252 15.96 7.01 -12.96
C ALA A 252 14.60 6.67 -12.33
N GLY A 253 13.52 6.67 -13.11
CA GLY A 253 12.17 6.33 -12.69
C GLY A 253 11.87 4.82 -12.81
N PRO A 254 10.58 4.43 -12.64
CA PRO A 254 10.11 3.05 -12.74
C PRO A 254 10.62 2.32 -13.99
N GLY A 255 11.25 1.16 -13.79
CA GLY A 255 11.81 0.33 -14.88
C GLY A 255 13.09 0.86 -15.53
N GLY A 256 13.59 2.05 -15.12
CA GLY A 256 14.81 2.65 -15.65
C GLY A 256 16.11 1.99 -15.13
N GLY A 257 17.19 2.11 -15.90
CA GLY A 257 18.50 1.54 -15.55
C GLY A 257 19.16 2.15 -14.30
N PHE A 258 18.72 3.34 -13.87
CA PHE A 258 19.20 4.03 -12.68
C PHE A 258 18.18 4.03 -11.53
N ALA A 259 17.06 3.31 -11.68
CA ALA A 259 15.94 3.33 -10.73
C ALA A 259 16.35 3.00 -9.29
N ALA A 260 17.06 1.89 -9.10
CA ALA A 260 17.51 1.45 -7.77
C ALA A 260 18.44 2.48 -7.10
N VAL A 261 19.31 3.13 -7.88
CA VAL A 261 20.25 4.13 -7.36
C VAL A 261 19.52 5.43 -7.00
N ALA A 262 18.55 5.85 -7.80
CA ALA A 262 17.72 7.01 -7.51
C ALA A 262 16.88 6.80 -6.25
N LEU A 263 16.24 5.63 -6.14
CA LEU A 263 15.48 5.22 -4.95
C LEU A 263 16.36 5.23 -3.69
N GLU A 264 17.53 4.59 -3.74
CA GLU A 264 18.49 4.57 -2.61
C GLU A 264 18.93 6.00 -2.25
N CYS A 265 19.18 6.86 -3.24
CA CYS A 265 19.58 8.25 -3.01
C CYS A 265 18.50 9.05 -2.29
N CYS A 266 17.23 8.95 -2.73
CA CYS A 266 16.11 9.61 -2.07
C CYS A 266 15.95 9.10 -0.63
N ALA A 267 15.94 7.78 -0.43
CA ALA A 267 15.74 7.19 0.89
C ALA A 267 16.83 7.60 1.90
N ARG A 268 18.09 7.61 1.46
CA ARG A 268 19.23 8.07 2.25
C ARG A 268 19.15 9.55 2.64
N ILE A 269 18.63 10.39 1.74
CA ILE A 269 18.40 11.82 2.04
C ILE A 269 17.29 11.99 3.08
N VAL A 270 16.22 11.18 3.03
CA VAL A 270 15.12 11.22 4.02
C VAL A 270 15.63 10.94 5.44
N ILE A 271 16.57 10.01 5.59
CA ILE A 271 17.15 9.63 6.89
C ILE A 271 18.41 10.43 7.27
N ASP A 272 18.70 11.54 6.57
CA ASP A 272 19.86 12.41 6.78
C ASP A 272 21.23 11.69 6.70
N ASP A 273 21.33 10.60 5.91
CA ASP A 273 22.56 9.85 5.61
C ASP A 273 22.83 9.77 4.09
N PRO A 274 22.95 10.93 3.39
CA PRO A 274 23.03 10.97 1.94
C PRO A 274 24.32 10.32 1.41
N LYS A 275 24.18 9.42 0.43
CA LYS A 275 25.31 8.72 -0.21
C LYS A 275 26.31 9.66 -0.89
N ASN A 276 25.80 10.79 -1.40
CA ASN A 276 26.59 11.86 -2.01
C ASN A 276 26.18 13.19 -1.37
N GLU A 277 27.14 14.10 -1.22
CA GLU A 277 26.94 15.41 -0.60
C GLU A 277 25.76 16.19 -1.23
N LEU A 278 24.94 16.80 -0.36
CA LEU A 278 23.90 17.74 -0.75
C LEU A 278 24.49 19.13 -0.95
N SER A 279 24.77 19.50 -2.20
CA SER A 279 25.26 20.84 -2.52
C SER A 279 24.10 21.80 -2.78
N ALA A 280 24.26 23.06 -2.37
CA ALA A 280 23.33 24.12 -2.75
C ALA A 280 23.21 24.23 -4.27
N PHE A 281 21.98 24.31 -4.78
CA PHE A 281 21.72 24.63 -6.17
C PHE A 281 21.81 26.14 -6.37
N LYS A 282 22.78 26.57 -7.18
CA LYS A 282 23.09 27.99 -7.40
C LYS A 282 22.83 28.35 -8.85
N THR A 283 22.09 29.45 -9.07
CA THR A 283 21.85 30.05 -10.40
C THR A 283 22.98 30.96 -10.83
N ARG A 284 23.62 31.61 -9.85
CA ARG A 284 24.81 32.46 -10.01
C ARG A 284 25.77 32.22 -8.87
N GLU A 285 27.02 32.63 -9.03
CA GLU A 285 28.01 32.53 -7.96
C GLU A 285 27.53 33.30 -6.71
N GLY A 286 27.44 32.59 -5.59
CA GLY A 286 26.94 33.14 -4.32
C GLY A 286 25.41 33.11 -4.11
N ASP A 287 24.62 32.91 -5.17
CA ASP A 287 23.14 32.96 -5.08
C ASP A 287 22.54 31.56 -4.95
N HIS A 288 22.07 31.22 -3.74
CA HIS A 288 21.36 29.97 -3.48
C HIS A 288 19.94 30.10 -4.00
N LYS A 289 19.56 29.27 -4.98
CA LYS A 289 18.21 29.27 -5.53
C LYS A 289 17.19 29.07 -4.41
N SER A 290 16.29 30.04 -4.28
CA SER A 290 15.15 30.00 -3.37
C SER A 290 13.85 29.93 -4.18
N ARG A 291 12.90 29.09 -3.72
CA ARG A 291 11.58 28.96 -4.32
C ARG A 291 10.71 30.14 -3.89
N THR A 292 10.20 30.90 -4.86
CA THR A 292 9.49 32.17 -4.60
C THR A 292 8.24 32.01 -3.72
N SER A 293 7.53 30.88 -3.85
CA SER A 293 6.24 30.66 -3.16
C SER A 293 6.40 30.47 -1.65
N ASP A 294 7.49 29.88 -1.18
CA ASP A 294 7.65 29.52 0.22
C ASP A 294 9.07 29.75 0.78
N SER A 295 9.98 30.33 0.01
CA SER A 295 11.38 30.53 0.39
C SER A 295 12.14 29.24 0.71
N SER A 296 11.72 28.10 0.18
CA SER A 296 12.49 26.86 0.27
C SER A 296 13.79 26.96 -0.51
N LEU A 297 14.87 26.40 0.03
CA LEU A 297 16.20 26.46 -0.58
C LEU A 297 16.44 25.23 -1.46
N GLY A 298 17.00 25.42 -2.65
CA GLY A 298 17.22 24.33 -3.63
C GLY A 298 18.55 23.61 -3.41
N TYR A 299 18.54 22.29 -3.41
CA TYR A 299 19.74 21.45 -3.26
C TYR A 299 19.82 20.46 -4.42
N ARG A 300 21.03 19.94 -4.62
CA ARG A 300 21.31 18.86 -5.57
C ARG A 300 22.18 17.78 -4.95
N SER A 301 21.92 16.53 -5.32
CA SER A 301 22.83 15.40 -5.06
C SER A 301 23.11 14.65 -6.36
N HIS A 302 24.25 13.96 -6.42
CA HIS A 302 24.56 13.09 -7.57
C HIS A 302 23.83 11.75 -7.42
N ILE A 303 23.18 11.29 -8.50
CA ILE A 303 22.72 9.91 -8.64
C ILE A 303 23.82 9.09 -9.30
N THR A 304 24.40 9.58 -10.40
CA THR A 304 25.50 8.92 -11.11
C THR A 304 26.71 9.84 -11.28
N LYS A 305 27.92 9.27 -11.27
CA LYS A 305 29.18 10.01 -11.43
C LYS A 305 29.76 9.94 -12.86
N SER A 306 29.27 9.05 -13.72
CA SER A 306 29.82 8.79 -15.06
C SER A 306 28.73 8.54 -16.12
N LYS A 307 29.07 8.75 -17.40
CA LYS A 307 28.22 8.65 -18.60
C LYS A 307 27.05 9.65 -18.65
N ALA A 308 26.01 9.49 -17.83
CA ALA A 308 24.82 10.36 -17.86
C ALA A 308 24.90 11.54 -16.86
N ALA A 309 25.75 11.43 -15.83
CA ALA A 309 25.95 12.46 -14.80
C ALA A 309 24.63 13.03 -14.22
N LEU A 310 23.75 12.11 -13.80
CA LEU A 310 22.41 12.43 -13.30
C LEU A 310 22.46 13.07 -11.92
N ARG A 311 21.57 14.04 -11.70
CA ARG A 311 21.39 14.70 -10.41
C ARG A 311 19.94 14.64 -9.94
N LEU A 312 19.81 14.48 -8.64
CA LEU A 312 18.56 14.63 -7.91
C LEU A 312 18.46 16.07 -7.41
N MET A 313 17.33 16.72 -7.67
CA MET A 313 17.02 18.07 -7.23
C MET A 313 15.97 18.03 -6.13
N LEU A 314 16.14 18.83 -5.08
CA LEU A 314 15.17 18.91 -3.99
C LEU A 314 15.08 20.30 -3.37
N TRP A 315 13.93 20.61 -2.79
CA TRP A 315 13.71 21.77 -1.94
C TRP A 315 13.83 21.37 -0.46
N LYS A 316 14.44 22.24 0.36
CA LYS A 316 14.50 22.05 1.82
C LYS A 316 14.10 23.33 2.54
N LYS A 317 13.19 23.20 3.53
CA LYS A 317 12.79 24.29 4.44
C LYS A 317 12.44 23.75 5.82
N GLY A 318 13.12 24.23 6.86
CA GLY A 318 12.84 23.85 8.25
C GLY A 318 12.89 22.33 8.49
N GLY A 319 13.83 21.63 7.84
CA GLY A 319 13.96 20.17 7.93
C GLY A 319 13.05 19.36 6.99
N LYS A 320 12.02 19.98 6.39
CA LYS A 320 11.15 19.32 5.40
C LYS A 320 11.83 19.23 4.04
N ILE A 321 11.68 18.08 3.39
CA ILE A 321 12.28 17.76 2.10
C ILE A 321 11.18 17.59 1.06
N GLU A 322 11.38 18.14 -0.13
CA GLU A 322 10.55 17.87 -1.31
C GLU A 322 11.47 17.48 -2.47
N PHE A 323 11.36 16.23 -2.95
CA PHE A 323 12.09 15.79 -4.14
C PHE A 323 11.43 16.36 -5.39
N ALA A 324 12.10 17.30 -6.05
CA ALA A 324 11.51 18.10 -7.12
C ALA A 324 11.55 17.39 -8.48
N ASN A 325 12.76 17.02 -8.93
CA ASN A 325 12.99 16.43 -10.24
C ASN A 325 14.34 15.71 -10.31
N VAL A 326 14.53 14.92 -11.37
CA VAL A 326 15.81 14.29 -11.74
C VAL A 326 16.22 14.78 -13.12
N GLY A 327 17.50 15.08 -13.32
CA GLY A 327 17.96 15.57 -14.63
C GLY A 327 19.45 15.38 -14.88
N GLU A 328 19.85 15.51 -16.14
CA GLU A 328 21.25 15.49 -16.54
C GLU A 328 21.98 16.77 -16.11
N LYS A 329 23.30 16.67 -15.93
CA LYS A 329 24.12 17.79 -15.45
C LYS A 329 24.03 19.06 -16.31
N GLN A 330 23.80 18.94 -17.62
CA GLN A 330 23.83 20.07 -18.55
C GLN A 330 22.49 20.80 -18.67
N GLU A 331 21.39 20.16 -18.26
CA GLU A 331 20.01 20.67 -18.39
C GLU A 331 19.39 20.93 -17.00
N LEU A 332 20.22 21.24 -16.00
CA LEU A 332 19.79 21.33 -14.60
C LEU A 332 18.90 22.54 -14.35
N GLU A 333 17.61 22.29 -14.28
CA GLU A 333 16.63 23.15 -13.62
C GLU A 333 16.10 22.47 -12.36
N ILE A 334 15.62 23.25 -11.40
CA ILE A 334 14.87 22.74 -10.26
C ILE A 334 13.42 23.15 -10.43
N GLU A 335 12.56 22.14 -10.55
CA GLU A 335 11.14 22.35 -10.76
C GLU A 335 10.51 22.96 -9.51
N ASN A 336 9.65 23.97 -9.67
CA ASN A 336 8.99 24.59 -8.52
C ASN A 336 8.05 23.60 -7.80
N GLY A 337 7.46 22.68 -8.57
CA GLY A 337 6.43 21.75 -8.14
C GLY A 337 5.10 22.43 -7.82
N SER A 338 3.98 21.73 -8.02
CA SER A 338 2.84 21.86 -7.12
C SER A 338 3.05 20.87 -5.99
N ALA A 339 2.81 21.27 -4.74
CA ALA A 339 2.72 20.32 -3.62
C ALA A 339 1.42 19.51 -3.72
N ASP A 340 1.10 18.99 -4.91
CA ASP A 340 0.01 18.03 -5.09
C ASP A 340 0.42 16.74 -4.40
N GLY A 341 0.02 16.63 -3.14
CA GLY A 341 0.39 15.51 -2.29
C GLY A 341 1.62 15.78 -1.44
N THR A 342 1.55 16.78 -0.55
CA THR A 342 2.19 16.60 0.78
C THR A 342 1.59 15.34 1.41
N TYR A 343 2.17 14.18 1.08
CA TYR A 343 1.96 12.93 1.79
C TYR A 343 2.88 13.03 2.99
N THR A 344 2.38 13.60 4.08
CA THR A 344 3.10 13.52 5.35
C THR A 344 3.25 12.04 5.70
N THR A 345 4.35 11.69 6.35
CA THR A 345 4.56 10.37 6.98
C THR A 345 3.64 10.17 8.19
N ASP A 346 2.42 10.73 8.16
CA ASP A 346 1.35 10.51 9.14
C ASP A 346 0.81 9.08 8.95
N TYR A 347 1.69 8.10 9.11
CA TYR A 347 1.42 6.71 9.40
C TYR A 347 1.17 6.60 10.91
N GLU A 348 0.32 7.47 11.46
CA GLU A 348 -0.02 7.41 12.88
C GLU A 348 -0.59 6.02 13.19
N ALA A 349 -0.04 5.42 14.25
CA ALA A 349 -0.34 4.08 14.75
C ALA A 349 -1.71 4.01 15.45
#